data_AF-A0AA51D6G7-F1
#
_entry.id   AF-A0AA51D6G7-F1
#
_cell.length_a   1.000
_cell.length_b   1.000
_cell.length_c   1.000
_cell.angle_alpha   90.00
_cell.angle_beta   90.00
_cell.angle_gamma   90.00
#
_symmetry.space_group_name_H-M   'P 1'
#
loop_
_entity.id
_entity.type
_entity.pdbx_description
1 polymer ?
#
loop_
_entity_poly.entity_id
_entity_poly.type
_entity_poly.pdbx_seq_one_letter_code
_entity_poly.pdbx_strand_id
1 'polypeptide(L)'
;MDTIAPKHIYFELLRLEWRERLEQANRQNYEDIVNLLPRKVLTHIPSNIHTMQEQIKTIFAYVLDLDTSSKEPVRKKMVRYYNHRGSDQLNTFQFQPQPMSFEVIDKRTFTEVLYPNDIYDIIDYFVREFVKRGQPVRICKNCKRYFAIVERTDAEYCNRPIDDKGRTCKNMGAITLWNEKRKDDEIFKVYRREYKKRFGWIKARKIEHDAFYAWSQKAREQKARCEAGEIRLQEFTEWLMNS
;
A
#
# COMPACT_ATOMS: atom_id res chain seq x y z
N MET A 1 14.52 6.72 -19.49
CA MET A 1 13.60 7.35 -18.51
C MET A 1 12.14 7.14 -18.88
N ASP A 2 11.79 7.09 -20.17
CA ASP A 2 10.40 6.95 -20.64
C ASP A 2 9.69 5.65 -20.24
N THR A 3 10.43 4.60 -19.85
CA THR A 3 9.86 3.36 -19.33
C THR A 3 9.54 3.40 -17.82
N ILE A 4 10.14 4.34 -17.09
CA ILE A 4 10.06 4.41 -15.62
C ILE A 4 9.06 5.50 -15.19
N ALA A 5 9.06 6.65 -15.84
CA ALA A 5 8.16 7.75 -15.46
C ALA A 5 6.66 7.40 -15.50
N PRO A 6 6.16 6.63 -16.48
CA PRO A 6 4.77 6.15 -16.46
C PRO A 6 4.45 5.25 -15.26
N LYS A 7 5.46 4.65 -14.60
CA LYS A 7 5.25 3.79 -13.43
C LYS A 7 5.05 4.59 -12.14
N HIS A 8 5.61 5.79 -12.04
CA HIS A 8 5.45 6.61 -10.84
C HIS A 8 5.76 8.10 -11.12
N ILE A 9 4.86 8.98 -10.67
CA ILE A 9 4.92 10.44 -10.89
C ILE A 9 6.25 11.09 -10.46
N TYR A 10 6.87 10.59 -9.39
CA TYR A 10 8.18 11.06 -8.90
C TYR A 10 9.31 11.00 -9.92
N PHE A 11 9.22 10.17 -10.96
CA PHE A 11 10.23 10.10 -12.02
C PHE A 11 9.90 10.98 -13.23
N GLU A 12 8.74 11.64 -13.24
CA GLU A 12 8.31 12.49 -14.34
C GLU A 12 9.15 13.77 -14.42
N LEU A 13 9.40 14.42 -13.27
CA LEU A 13 10.30 15.58 -13.20
C LEU A 13 11.69 15.23 -13.76
N LEU A 14 12.28 14.16 -13.26
CA LEU A 14 13.58 13.68 -13.71
C LEU A 14 13.57 13.34 -15.21
N ARG A 15 12.48 12.78 -15.74
CA ARG A 15 12.36 12.51 -17.19
C ARG A 15 12.40 13.80 -17.99
N LEU A 16 11.62 14.81 -17.59
CA LEU A 16 11.56 16.11 -18.27
C LEU A 16 12.90 16.82 -18.22
N GLU A 17 13.53 16.86 -17.04
CA GLU A 17 14.84 17.47 -16.83
C GLU A 17 15.92 16.83 -17.69
N TRP A 18 16.00 15.49 -17.71
CA TRP A 18 17.00 14.79 -18.52
C TRP A 18 16.74 14.91 -20.02
N ARG A 19 15.49 15.08 -20.45
CA ARG A 19 15.18 15.37 -21.85
C ARG A 19 15.73 16.73 -22.26
N GLU A 20 15.49 17.76 -21.45
CA GLU A 20 16.04 19.12 -21.71
C GLU A 20 17.57 19.12 -21.72
N ARG A 21 18.20 18.45 -20.74
CA ARG A 21 19.67 18.32 -20.68
C ARG A 21 20.25 17.64 -21.93
N LEU A 22 19.60 16.60 -22.44
CA LEU A 22 20.02 15.91 -23.67
C LEU A 22 19.87 16.80 -24.90
N GLU A 23 18.76 17.53 -25.00
CA GLU A 23 18.55 18.50 -26.09
C GLU A 23 19.60 19.62 -26.04
N GLN A 24 19.93 20.12 -24.86
CA GLN A 24 20.98 21.12 -24.66
C GLN A 24 22.36 20.58 -25.05
N ALA A 25 22.71 19.37 -24.61
CA ALA A 25 23.98 18.74 -24.98
C ALA A 25 24.10 18.57 -26.50
N ASN A 26 23.01 18.18 -27.16
CA ASN A 26 22.97 18.09 -28.63
C ASN A 26 23.16 19.46 -29.31
N ARG A 27 22.53 20.53 -28.78
CA ARG A 27 22.73 21.91 -29.28
C ARG A 27 24.17 22.40 -29.10
N GLN A 28 24.86 21.94 -28.06
CA GLN A 28 26.26 22.29 -27.75
C GLN A 28 27.27 21.26 -28.28
N ASN A 29 26.86 20.39 -29.21
CA ASN A 29 27.71 19.36 -29.80
C ASN A 29 28.49 18.51 -28.76
N TYR A 30 27.87 18.30 -27.60
CA TYR A 30 28.40 17.51 -26.47
C TYR A 30 29.72 18.02 -25.87
N GLU A 31 30.08 19.30 -26.05
CA GLU A 31 31.32 19.87 -25.51
C GLU A 31 31.37 19.82 -23.97
N ASP A 32 30.25 20.09 -23.28
CA ASP A 32 30.14 20.07 -21.81
C ASP A 32 29.37 18.86 -21.26
N ILE A 33 29.68 17.67 -21.77
CA ILE A 33 28.91 16.46 -21.45
C ILE A 33 28.93 16.09 -19.95
N VAL A 34 30.02 16.41 -19.24
CA VAL A 34 30.20 16.02 -17.83
C VAL A 34 29.26 16.80 -16.91
N ASN A 35 29.09 18.10 -17.14
CA ASN A 35 28.20 18.93 -16.33
C ASN A 35 26.74 18.79 -16.76
N LEU A 36 26.48 18.68 -18.07
CA LEU A 36 25.11 18.55 -18.59
C LEU A 36 24.50 17.18 -18.28
N LEU A 37 25.28 16.11 -18.41
CA LEU A 37 24.84 14.72 -18.28
C LEU A 37 25.62 13.96 -17.20
N PRO A 38 25.50 14.35 -15.91
CA PRO A 38 26.27 13.74 -14.83
C PRO A 38 25.73 12.35 -14.51
N ARG A 39 26.25 11.33 -15.20
CA ARG A 39 25.78 9.92 -15.11
C ARG A 39 25.69 9.39 -13.68
N LYS A 40 26.59 9.83 -12.79
CA LYS A 40 26.60 9.44 -11.37
C LYS A 40 25.29 9.75 -10.68
N VAL A 41 24.63 10.87 -11.03
CA VAL A 41 23.33 11.25 -10.46
C VAL A 41 22.32 10.13 -10.69
N LEU A 42 22.20 9.63 -11.92
CA LEU A 42 21.28 8.55 -12.27
C LEU A 42 21.61 7.23 -11.56
N THR A 43 22.89 6.88 -11.47
CA THR A 43 23.30 5.60 -10.87
C THR A 43 23.06 5.56 -9.36
N HIS A 44 23.07 6.71 -8.68
CA HIS A 44 22.81 6.80 -7.24
C HIS A 44 21.32 6.95 -6.88
N ILE A 45 20.42 7.14 -7.84
CA ILE A 45 18.98 7.31 -7.55
C ILE A 45 18.42 6.14 -6.74
N PRO A 46 18.64 4.86 -7.10
CA PRO A 46 18.07 3.75 -6.34
C PRO A 46 18.56 3.72 -4.88
N SER A 47 19.85 3.94 -4.65
CA SER A 47 20.42 3.99 -3.29
C SER A 47 19.86 5.17 -2.50
N ASN A 48 19.76 6.36 -3.12
CA ASN A 48 19.22 7.55 -2.47
C ASN A 48 17.75 7.37 -2.11
N ILE A 49 16.94 6.79 -3.01
CA ILE A 49 15.52 6.46 -2.74
C ILE A 49 15.40 5.46 -1.59
N HIS A 50 16.26 4.45 -1.55
CA HIS A 50 16.26 3.49 -0.45
C HIS A 50 16.57 4.16 0.88
N THR A 51 17.62 4.99 0.95
CA THR A 51 17.99 5.75 2.15
C THR A 51 16.85 6.66 2.59
N MET A 52 16.28 7.46 1.69
CA MET A 52 15.12 8.31 2.00
C MET A 52 13.96 7.50 2.55
N GLN A 53 13.69 6.32 1.98
CA GLN A 53 12.60 5.46 2.45
C GLN A 53 12.81 5.00 3.89
N GLU A 54 14.03 4.61 4.28
CA GLU A 54 14.34 4.22 5.66
C GLU A 54 14.28 5.41 6.63
N GLN A 55 14.77 6.57 6.20
CA GLN A 55 14.65 7.82 6.96
C GLN A 55 13.17 8.18 7.22
N ILE A 56 12.31 8.09 6.20
CA ILE A 56 10.86 8.37 6.31
C ILE A 56 10.17 7.37 7.22
N LYS A 57 10.44 6.06 7.06
CA LYS A 57 9.91 5.02 7.96
C LYS A 57 10.26 5.30 9.42
N THR A 58 11.46 5.82 9.66
CA THR A 58 11.89 6.22 10.98
C THR A 58 11.07 7.40 11.50
N ILE A 59 10.91 8.49 10.74
CA ILE A 59 10.04 9.60 11.15
C ILE A 59 8.64 9.07 11.51
N PHE A 60 8.08 8.23 10.64
CA PHE A 60 6.74 7.69 10.86
C PHE A 60 6.66 6.93 12.19
N ALA A 61 7.58 5.99 12.45
CA ALA A 61 7.60 5.20 13.69
C ALA A 61 7.69 6.06 14.97
N TYR A 62 8.51 7.13 14.94
CA TYR A 62 8.77 7.95 16.12
C TYR A 62 7.71 9.03 16.35
N VAL A 63 7.08 9.52 15.27
CA VAL A 63 6.31 10.77 15.29
C VAL A 63 4.85 10.55 14.95
N LEU A 64 4.53 9.73 13.95
CA LEU A 64 3.19 9.67 13.34
C LEU A 64 2.48 8.33 13.51
N ASP A 65 3.21 7.27 13.84
CA ASP A 65 2.66 5.92 14.00
C ASP A 65 1.73 5.89 15.22
N LEU A 66 0.48 5.51 14.97
CA LEU A 66 -0.58 5.48 15.98
C LEU A 66 -0.34 4.45 17.08
N ASP A 67 0.41 3.38 16.78
CA ASP A 67 0.63 2.26 17.70
C ASP A 67 1.92 2.43 18.51
N THR A 68 2.96 3.03 17.92
CA THR A 68 4.27 3.16 18.57
C THR A 68 4.59 4.56 19.08
N SER A 69 3.98 5.62 18.52
CA SER A 69 4.32 6.99 18.91
C SER A 69 3.62 7.40 20.22
N SER A 70 4.25 8.27 21.00
CA SER A 70 3.63 8.83 22.21
C SER A 70 2.41 9.69 21.84
N LYS A 71 1.45 9.80 22.78
CA LYS A 71 0.26 10.66 22.65
C LYS A 71 0.58 12.17 22.71
N GLU A 72 1.86 12.53 22.74
CA GLU A 72 2.31 13.92 22.78
C GLU A 72 2.05 14.62 21.44
N PRO A 73 1.97 15.96 21.43
CA PRO A 73 1.86 16.73 20.20
C PRO A 73 3.02 16.46 19.24
N VAL A 74 2.74 16.43 17.93
CA VAL A 74 3.73 16.14 16.88
C VAL A 74 4.96 17.03 16.96
N ARG A 75 4.80 18.33 17.24
CA ARG A 75 5.94 19.26 17.41
C ARG A 75 6.93 18.79 18.47
N LYS A 76 6.44 18.33 19.63
CA LYS A 76 7.30 17.83 20.72
C LYS A 76 8.01 16.53 20.32
N LYS A 77 7.30 15.64 19.62
CA LYS A 77 7.88 14.39 19.07
C LYS A 77 8.98 14.69 18.04
N MET A 78 8.77 15.67 17.16
CA MET A 78 9.77 16.12 16.19
C MET A 78 11.01 16.71 16.86
N VAL A 79 10.84 17.55 17.90
CA VAL A 79 11.98 18.06 18.68
C VAL A 79 12.79 16.92 19.28
N ARG A 80 12.13 15.93 19.90
CA ARG A 80 12.82 14.75 20.45
C ARG A 80 13.54 13.95 19.37
N TYR A 81 12.88 13.75 18.23
CA TYR A 81 13.45 13.04 17.09
C TYR A 81 14.75 13.70 16.61
N TYR A 82 14.73 15.01 16.37
CA TYR A 82 15.93 15.75 15.94
C TYR A 82 16.98 15.91 17.03
N ASN A 83 16.60 16.07 18.31
CA ASN A 83 17.59 16.12 19.39
C ASN A 83 18.34 14.77 19.55
N HIS A 84 17.67 13.65 19.26
CA HIS A 84 18.29 12.32 19.39
C HIS A 84 19.07 11.90 18.13
N ARG A 85 18.59 12.27 16.94
CA ARG A 85 19.14 11.76 15.66
C ARG A 85 19.58 12.83 14.68
N GLY A 86 19.25 14.09 14.89
CA GLY A 86 19.41 15.17 13.92
C GLY A 86 20.83 15.41 13.44
N SER A 87 21.84 15.13 14.28
CA SER A 87 23.26 15.21 13.89
C SER A 87 23.68 14.14 12.88
N ASP A 88 22.97 13.01 12.84
CA ASP A 88 23.20 11.96 11.86
C ASP A 88 22.39 12.25 10.59
N GLN A 89 22.97 13.10 9.73
CA GLN A 89 22.35 13.50 8.46
C GLN A 89 22.22 12.33 7.47
N LEU A 90 22.95 11.24 7.66
CA LEU A 90 22.89 10.07 6.77
C LEU A 90 21.64 9.22 7.05
N ASN A 91 21.26 9.08 8.32
CA ASN A 91 20.14 8.22 8.72
C ASN A 91 18.89 8.98 9.17
N THR A 92 18.94 10.30 9.19
CA THR A 92 17.82 11.17 9.59
C THR A 92 17.35 11.99 8.41
N PHE A 93 16.03 11.95 8.14
CA PHE A 93 15.43 12.77 7.08
C PHE A 93 15.63 14.25 7.40
N GLN A 94 16.17 15.03 6.46
CA GLN A 94 16.46 16.44 6.68
C GLN A 94 15.50 17.30 5.88
N PHE A 95 14.55 17.94 6.56
CA PHE A 95 13.66 18.91 5.90
C PHE A 95 14.47 20.10 5.37
N GLN A 96 14.35 20.38 4.07
CA GLN A 96 15.05 21.49 3.42
C GLN A 96 14.10 22.66 3.15
N PRO A 97 14.60 23.89 2.96
CA PRO A 97 13.78 24.98 2.42
C PRO A 97 13.10 24.54 1.10
N GLN A 98 11.79 24.76 0.99
CA GLN A 98 11.01 24.35 -0.19
C GLN A 98 10.83 25.52 -1.16
N PRO A 99 11.11 25.33 -2.47
CA PRO A 99 10.88 26.34 -3.50
C PRO A 99 9.38 26.44 -3.82
N MET A 100 8.66 27.26 -3.07
CA MET A 100 7.22 27.43 -3.20
C MET A 100 6.82 28.90 -3.37
N SER A 101 5.73 29.13 -4.08
CA SER A 101 5.19 30.47 -4.36
C SER A 101 3.66 30.41 -4.42
N PHE A 102 2.98 31.51 -4.08
CA PHE A 102 1.54 31.64 -4.23
C PHE A 102 1.23 32.36 -5.54
N GLU A 103 0.52 31.69 -6.45
CA GLU A 103 0.34 32.16 -7.82
C GLU A 103 -1.06 31.87 -8.35
N VAL A 104 -1.47 32.66 -9.35
CA VAL A 104 -2.70 32.45 -10.11
C VAL A 104 -2.38 31.51 -11.28
N ILE A 105 -2.90 30.28 -11.25
CA ILE A 105 -2.62 29.26 -12.28
C ILE A 105 -3.65 29.26 -13.42
N ASP A 106 -4.85 29.79 -13.17
CA ASP A 106 -5.89 29.98 -14.17
C ASP A 106 -6.86 31.11 -13.77
N LYS A 107 -7.92 31.33 -14.55
CA LYS A 107 -8.90 32.43 -14.33
C LYS A 107 -9.64 32.38 -12.99
N ARG A 108 -9.58 31.28 -12.24
CA ARG A 108 -10.35 31.03 -11.01
C ARG A 108 -9.52 30.47 -9.86
N THR A 109 -8.29 30.05 -10.11
CA THR A 109 -7.49 29.31 -9.13
C THR A 109 -6.23 30.10 -8.72
N PHE A 110 -6.21 30.50 -7.45
CA PHE A 110 -5.02 31.00 -6.75
C PHE A 110 -4.58 29.95 -5.73
N THR A 111 -3.35 29.46 -5.84
CA THR A 111 -2.86 28.34 -5.01
C THR A 111 -1.37 28.47 -4.71
N GLU A 112 -0.92 27.74 -3.69
CA GLU A 112 0.49 27.45 -3.50
C GLU A 112 0.97 26.49 -4.61
N VAL A 113 2.11 26.82 -5.22
CA VAL A 113 2.76 26.07 -6.30
C VAL A 113 4.15 25.67 -5.82
N LEU A 114 4.48 24.38 -5.96
CA LEU A 114 5.80 23.83 -5.71
C LEU A 114 6.61 23.81 -7.01
N TYR A 115 7.84 24.30 -6.96
CA TYR A 115 8.81 24.27 -8.05
C TYR A 115 9.97 23.32 -7.72
N PRO A 116 9.76 21.99 -7.75
CA PRO A 116 10.76 21.04 -7.29
C PRO A 116 11.97 21.02 -8.23
N ASN A 117 13.18 21.03 -7.67
CA ASN A 117 14.41 20.89 -8.44
C ASN A 117 14.72 19.42 -8.72
N ASP A 118 14.41 18.54 -7.77
CA ASP A 118 14.65 17.10 -7.87
C ASP A 118 13.55 16.27 -7.20
N ILE A 119 13.74 14.95 -7.19
CA ILE A 119 12.82 14.01 -6.55
C ILE A 119 12.74 14.22 -5.02
N TYR A 120 13.80 14.71 -4.39
CA TYR A 120 13.85 14.94 -2.95
C TYR A 120 12.86 16.04 -2.57
N ASP A 121 12.80 17.14 -3.31
CA ASP A 121 11.85 18.23 -3.05
C ASP A 121 10.40 17.74 -3.03
N ILE A 122 10.03 16.88 -3.99
CA ILE A 122 8.67 16.32 -4.04
C ILE A 122 8.42 15.42 -2.82
N ILE A 123 9.40 14.58 -2.46
CA ILE A 123 9.28 13.68 -1.30
C ILE A 123 9.20 14.48 0.01
N ASP A 124 10.07 15.48 0.19
CA ASP A 124 10.07 16.41 1.32
C ASP A 124 8.69 17.04 1.47
N TYR A 125 8.15 17.63 0.40
CA TYR A 125 6.83 18.26 0.44
C TYR A 125 5.76 17.32 1.01
N PHE A 126 5.68 16.08 0.53
CA PHE A 126 4.69 15.12 1.04
C PHE A 126 4.95 14.71 2.50
N VAL A 127 6.19 14.40 2.87
CA VAL A 127 6.54 14.02 4.25
C VAL A 127 6.28 15.19 5.21
N ARG A 128 6.57 16.41 4.77
CA ARG A 128 6.32 17.65 5.50
C ARG A 128 4.84 17.88 5.72
N GLU A 129 4.00 17.66 4.71
CA GLU A 129 2.54 17.77 4.86
C GLU A 129 2.00 16.74 5.86
N PHE A 130 2.53 15.51 5.87
CA PHE A 130 2.19 14.52 6.89
C PHE A 130 2.54 15.01 8.30
N VAL A 131 3.74 15.58 8.49
CA VAL A 131 4.17 16.09 9.80
C VAL A 131 3.37 17.34 10.20
N LYS A 132 3.17 18.31 9.30
CA LYS A 132 2.40 19.55 9.56
C LYS A 132 0.98 19.25 10.02
N ARG A 133 0.31 18.33 9.32
CA ARG A 133 -1.07 17.90 9.63
C ARG A 133 -1.15 16.95 10.83
N GLY A 134 0.01 16.44 11.27
CA GLY A 134 0.07 15.38 12.27
C GLY A 134 -0.70 14.13 11.83
N GLN A 135 -0.60 13.80 10.54
CA GLN A 135 -1.36 12.74 9.91
C GLN A 135 -1.05 11.39 10.58
N PRO A 136 -2.01 10.76 11.29
CA PRO A 136 -1.77 9.46 11.89
C PRO A 136 -1.54 8.41 10.80
N VAL A 137 -0.54 7.57 11.01
CA VAL A 137 -0.23 6.43 10.13
C VAL A 137 -0.19 5.14 10.93
N ARG A 138 -0.33 4.00 10.25
CA ARG A 138 -0.18 2.67 10.83
C ARG A 138 0.43 1.72 9.81
N ILE A 139 1.09 0.66 10.27
CA ILE A 139 1.54 -0.44 9.40
C ILE A 139 0.38 -1.40 9.11
N CYS A 140 0.06 -1.60 7.83
CA CYS A 140 -0.98 -2.54 7.42
C CYS A 140 -0.61 -3.98 7.81
N LYS A 141 -1.51 -4.67 8.55
CA LYS A 141 -1.27 -6.05 9.00
C LYS A 141 -1.07 -7.04 7.84
N ASN A 142 -1.62 -6.76 6.66
CA ASN A 142 -1.46 -7.60 5.46
C ASN A 142 -0.18 -7.29 4.66
N CYS A 143 -0.03 -6.09 4.10
CA CYS A 143 1.08 -5.78 3.18
C CYS A 143 2.33 -5.20 3.84
N LYS A 144 2.32 -5.00 5.17
CA LYS A 144 3.44 -4.50 5.98
C LYS A 144 3.99 -3.13 5.54
N ARG A 145 3.17 -2.33 4.86
CA ARG A 145 3.51 -0.94 4.50
C ARG A 145 2.69 0.03 5.33
N TYR A 146 3.26 1.20 5.61
CA TYR A 146 2.53 2.32 6.20
C TYR A 146 1.35 2.76 5.32
N PHE A 147 0.27 3.19 5.97
CA PHE A 147 -0.87 3.85 5.36
C PHE A 147 -1.42 4.93 6.29
N ALA A 148 -1.98 5.99 5.71
CA ALA A 148 -2.62 7.06 6.46
C ALA A 148 -3.98 6.61 7.02
N ILE A 149 -4.25 6.98 8.26
CA ILE A 149 -5.53 6.78 8.93
C ILE A 149 -6.37 8.03 8.71
N VAL A 150 -7.47 7.90 7.97
CA VAL A 150 -8.32 9.06 7.61
C VAL A 150 -9.51 9.19 8.57
N GLU A 151 -10.33 8.15 8.69
CA GLU A 151 -11.59 8.22 9.46
C GLU A 151 -11.53 7.37 10.73
N ARG A 152 -11.31 6.06 10.57
CA ARG A 152 -11.38 5.12 11.69
C ARG A 152 -10.00 4.85 12.28
N THR A 153 -9.80 5.25 13.53
CA THR A 153 -8.57 5.00 14.28
C THR A 153 -8.30 3.51 14.55
N ASP A 154 -9.32 2.65 14.42
CA ASP A 154 -9.22 1.20 14.54
C ASP A 154 -8.78 0.49 13.24
N ALA A 155 -8.57 1.23 12.14
CA ALA A 155 -8.27 0.59 10.86
C ALA A 155 -6.91 -0.13 10.92
N GLU A 156 -6.90 -1.45 10.65
CA GLU A 156 -5.69 -2.28 10.68
C GLU A 156 -5.17 -2.66 9.28
N TYR A 157 -5.96 -2.39 8.25
CA TYR A 157 -5.69 -2.77 6.87
C TYR A 157 -5.90 -1.58 5.92
N CYS A 158 -4.98 -1.40 4.97
CA CYS A 158 -5.07 -0.36 3.95
C CYS A 158 -6.00 -0.73 2.77
N ASN A 159 -6.29 0.23 1.90
CA ASN A 159 -7.12 0.02 0.70
C ASN A 159 -6.30 -0.32 -0.56
N ARG A 160 -5.00 -0.61 -0.43
CA ARG A 160 -4.17 -0.91 -1.61
C ARG A 160 -4.66 -2.20 -2.29
N PRO A 161 -4.81 -2.21 -3.63
CA PRO A 161 -5.12 -3.42 -4.38
C PRO A 161 -3.97 -4.43 -4.26
N ILE A 162 -4.33 -5.70 -4.25
CA ILE A 162 -3.42 -6.85 -4.13
C ILE A 162 -3.29 -7.57 -5.46
N ASP A 163 -4.35 -7.54 -6.27
CA ASP A 163 -4.40 -8.19 -7.56
C ASP A 163 -5.19 -7.37 -8.59
N ASP A 164 -5.09 -7.79 -9.85
CA ASP A 164 -5.76 -7.17 -10.99
C ASP A 164 -7.29 -7.29 -10.93
N LYS A 165 -7.82 -8.09 -9.98
CA LYS A 165 -9.25 -8.24 -9.72
C LYS A 165 -9.78 -7.18 -8.74
N GLY A 166 -8.92 -6.26 -8.30
CA GLY A 166 -9.29 -5.16 -7.41
C GLY A 166 -9.47 -5.55 -5.94
N ARG A 167 -9.05 -6.76 -5.52
CA ARG A 167 -9.12 -7.14 -4.10
C ARG A 167 -8.13 -6.30 -3.31
N THR A 168 -8.58 -5.73 -2.19
CA THR A 168 -7.75 -4.86 -1.33
C THR A 168 -7.21 -5.58 -0.10
N CYS A 169 -6.22 -4.97 0.57
CA CYS A 169 -5.76 -5.43 1.89
C CYS A 169 -6.88 -5.52 2.92
N LYS A 170 -7.86 -4.61 2.86
CA LYS A 170 -9.05 -4.65 3.71
C LYS A 170 -9.93 -5.88 3.44
N ASN A 171 -10.11 -6.27 2.17
CA ASN A 171 -10.85 -7.50 1.83
C ASN A 171 -10.12 -8.75 2.34
N MET A 172 -8.80 -8.78 2.21
CA MET A 172 -8.01 -9.90 2.74
C MET A 172 -8.06 -9.99 4.25
N GLY A 173 -7.98 -8.86 4.97
CA GLY A 173 -8.17 -8.84 6.41
C GLY A 173 -9.51 -9.44 6.84
N ALA A 174 -10.59 -9.07 6.16
CA ALA A 174 -11.92 -9.64 6.42
C ALA A 174 -11.97 -11.16 6.16
N ILE A 175 -11.35 -11.65 5.08
CA ILE A 175 -11.27 -13.07 4.77
C ILE A 175 -10.48 -13.84 5.84
N THR A 176 -9.32 -13.31 6.25
CA THR A 176 -8.47 -13.93 7.28
C THR A 176 -9.22 -14.00 8.60
N LEU A 177 -9.81 -12.91 9.07
CA LEU A 177 -10.57 -12.88 10.31
C LEU A 177 -11.78 -13.84 10.27
N TRP A 178 -12.48 -13.91 9.14
CA TRP A 178 -13.59 -14.85 8.95
C TRP A 178 -13.13 -16.31 8.98
N ASN A 179 -11.94 -16.61 8.44
CA ASN A 179 -11.37 -17.95 8.46
C ASN A 179 -10.90 -18.32 9.88
N GLU A 180 -10.27 -17.38 10.59
CA GLU A 180 -9.82 -17.57 11.98
C GLU A 180 -10.99 -17.87 12.92
N LYS A 181 -12.08 -17.11 12.83
CA LYS A 181 -13.31 -17.35 13.62
C LYS A 181 -13.95 -18.72 13.38
N ARG A 182 -13.65 -19.36 12.24
CA ARG A 182 -14.16 -20.69 11.86
C ARG A 182 -13.03 -21.73 11.78
N LYS A 183 -11.88 -21.47 12.41
CA LYS A 183 -10.74 -22.38 12.37
C LYS A 183 -11.01 -23.66 13.15
N ASP A 184 -11.89 -23.63 14.16
CA ASP A 184 -12.21 -24.81 14.97
C ASP A 184 -13.55 -25.45 14.55
N ASP A 185 -14.21 -24.91 13.53
CA ASP A 185 -15.47 -25.40 12.98
C ASP A 185 -15.18 -26.46 11.89
N GLU A 186 -15.00 -27.71 12.33
CA GLU A 186 -14.75 -28.85 11.44
C GLU A 186 -15.89 -29.11 10.45
N ILE A 187 -17.15 -28.92 10.88
CA ILE A 187 -18.33 -29.05 10.00
C ILE A 187 -18.21 -28.07 8.83
N PHE A 188 -17.86 -26.82 9.13
CA PHE A 188 -17.69 -25.79 8.13
C PHE A 188 -16.52 -26.06 7.19
N LYS A 189 -15.40 -26.60 7.69
CA LYS A 189 -14.24 -26.96 6.85
C LYS A 189 -14.59 -28.01 5.81
N VAL A 190 -15.24 -29.09 6.22
CA VAL A 190 -15.64 -30.18 5.33
C VAL A 190 -16.63 -29.67 4.28
N TYR A 191 -17.68 -28.97 4.71
CA TYR A 191 -18.66 -28.36 3.81
C TYR A 191 -18.00 -27.43 2.77
N ARG A 192 -17.13 -26.52 3.22
CA ARG A 192 -16.47 -25.55 2.32
C ARG A 192 -15.55 -26.22 1.31
N ARG A 193 -14.86 -27.31 1.70
CA ARG A 193 -13.97 -28.07 0.82
C ARG A 193 -14.76 -28.67 -0.34
N GLU A 194 -15.84 -29.39 -0.04
CA GLU A 194 -16.68 -30.02 -1.07
C GLU A 194 -17.43 -28.99 -1.92
N TYR A 195 -17.91 -27.89 -1.31
CA TYR A 195 -18.52 -26.78 -2.06
C TYR A 195 -17.55 -26.19 -3.10
N LYS A 196 -16.30 -25.90 -2.71
CA LYS A 196 -15.29 -25.36 -3.65
C LYS A 196 -14.94 -26.36 -4.76
N LYS A 197 -14.83 -27.65 -4.43
CA LYS A 197 -14.56 -28.72 -5.40
C LYS A 197 -15.67 -28.80 -6.46
N ARG A 198 -16.94 -28.84 -6.05
CA ARG A 198 -18.09 -28.86 -6.97
C ARG A 198 -18.22 -27.56 -7.75
N PHE A 199 -17.94 -26.40 -7.15
CA PHE A 199 -17.88 -25.14 -7.89
C PHE A 199 -16.79 -25.14 -8.98
N GLY A 200 -15.66 -25.82 -8.73
CA GLY A 200 -14.64 -26.10 -9.74
C GLY A 200 -15.16 -26.97 -10.90
N TRP A 201 -16.06 -27.93 -10.62
CA TRP A 201 -16.71 -28.74 -11.65
C TRP A 201 -17.64 -27.94 -12.55
N ILE A 202 -18.35 -26.92 -12.03
CA ILE A 202 -19.14 -26.00 -12.85
C ILE A 202 -18.23 -25.28 -13.85
N LYS A 203 -17.09 -24.73 -13.38
CA LYS A 203 -16.12 -24.05 -14.25
C LYS A 203 -15.53 -24.98 -15.31
N ALA A 204 -15.36 -26.25 -14.96
CA ALA A 204 -14.89 -27.30 -15.87
C ALA A 204 -16.01 -27.93 -16.73
N ARG A 205 -17.25 -27.42 -16.65
CA ARG A 205 -18.44 -27.95 -17.35
C ARG A 205 -18.72 -29.43 -17.09
N LYS A 206 -18.35 -29.94 -15.91
CA LYS A 206 -18.61 -31.33 -15.49
C LYS A 206 -19.97 -31.51 -14.82
N ILE A 207 -20.54 -30.42 -14.32
CA ILE A 207 -21.87 -30.39 -13.70
C ILE A 207 -22.61 -29.15 -14.20
N GLU A 208 -23.92 -29.31 -14.36
CA GLU A 208 -24.82 -28.20 -14.66
C GLU A 208 -25.02 -27.29 -13.45
N HIS A 209 -25.35 -26.03 -13.74
CA HIS A 209 -25.59 -25.03 -12.70
C HIS A 209 -26.75 -25.47 -11.79
N ASP A 210 -27.88 -25.88 -12.36
CA ASP A 210 -29.07 -26.26 -11.58
C ASP A 210 -28.83 -27.48 -10.67
N ALA A 211 -28.06 -28.46 -11.15
CA ALA A 211 -27.65 -29.62 -10.35
C ALA A 211 -26.78 -29.20 -9.15
N PHE A 212 -25.89 -28.22 -9.33
CA PHE A 212 -25.11 -27.65 -8.23
C PHE A 212 -26.00 -26.90 -7.22
N TYR A 213 -26.98 -26.13 -7.67
CA TYR A 213 -27.88 -25.39 -6.75
C TYR A 213 -28.73 -26.35 -5.93
N ALA A 214 -29.33 -27.37 -6.55
CA ALA A 214 -30.11 -28.39 -5.86
C ALA A 214 -29.29 -29.13 -4.81
N TRP A 215 -28.04 -29.51 -5.15
CA TRP A 215 -27.11 -30.09 -4.18
C TRP A 215 -26.77 -29.09 -3.05
N SER A 216 -26.49 -27.83 -3.37
CA SER A 216 -26.08 -26.83 -2.39
C SER A 216 -27.15 -26.54 -1.35
N GLN A 217 -28.43 -26.62 -1.73
CA GLN A 217 -29.56 -26.47 -0.80
C GLN A 217 -29.61 -27.64 0.18
N LYS A 218 -29.59 -28.89 -0.31
CA LYS A 218 -29.53 -30.08 0.54
C LYS A 218 -28.30 -30.10 1.43
N ALA A 219 -27.16 -29.64 0.93
CA ALA A 219 -25.93 -29.56 1.71
C ALA A 219 -26.01 -28.56 2.86
N ARG A 220 -26.76 -27.45 2.70
CA ARG A 220 -27.04 -26.50 3.80
C ARG A 220 -27.98 -27.10 4.85
N GLU A 221 -28.99 -27.85 4.43
CA GLU A 221 -29.91 -28.56 5.35
C GLU A 221 -29.16 -29.61 6.17
N GLN A 222 -28.37 -30.47 5.53
CA GLN A 222 -27.56 -31.48 6.22
C GLN A 222 -26.52 -30.84 7.14
N LYS A 223 -25.91 -29.72 6.71
CA LYS A 223 -25.01 -28.93 7.57
C LYS A 223 -25.73 -28.44 8.83
N ALA A 224 -26.93 -27.88 8.70
CA ALA A 224 -27.70 -27.40 9.85
C ALA A 224 -28.06 -28.54 10.81
N ARG A 225 -28.41 -29.73 10.29
CA ARG A 225 -28.65 -30.93 11.10
C ARG A 225 -27.40 -31.39 11.85
N CYS A 226 -26.23 -31.32 11.20
CA CYS A 226 -24.96 -31.63 11.85
C CYS A 226 -24.61 -30.60 12.94
N GLU A 227 -24.87 -29.31 12.70
CA GLU A 227 -24.68 -28.23 13.68
C GLU A 227 -25.64 -28.35 14.88
N ALA A 228 -26.86 -28.85 14.65
CA ALA A 228 -27.85 -29.14 15.69
C ALA A 228 -27.57 -30.46 16.47
N GLY A 229 -26.56 -31.23 16.05
CA GLY A 229 -26.20 -32.51 16.66
C GLY A 229 -27.09 -33.69 16.28
N GLU A 230 -27.97 -33.54 15.28
CA GLU A 230 -28.87 -34.60 14.80
C GLU A 230 -28.14 -35.69 14.02
N ILE A 231 -27.03 -35.34 13.36
CA ILE A 231 -26.16 -36.27 12.62
C ILE A 231 -24.70 -36.04 13.03
N ARG A 232 -23.89 -37.09 12.96
CA ARG A 232 -22.46 -36.99 13.30
C ARG A 232 -21.68 -36.35 12.15
N LEU A 233 -20.54 -35.72 12.47
CA LEU A 233 -19.64 -35.14 11.47
C LEU A 233 -19.19 -36.16 10.41
N GLN A 234 -18.95 -37.41 10.80
CA GLN A 234 -18.58 -38.49 9.88
C GLN A 234 -19.69 -38.77 8.86
N GLU A 235 -20.93 -38.91 9.33
CA GLU A 235 -22.11 -39.14 8.49
C GLU A 235 -22.34 -37.97 7.52
N PHE A 236 -22.17 -36.73 7.99
CA PHE A 236 -22.22 -35.55 7.13
C PHE A 236 -21.11 -35.53 6.08
N THR A 237 -19.89 -35.92 6.45
CA THR A 237 -18.73 -35.96 5.55
C THR A 237 -18.92 -37.00 4.44
N GLU A 238 -19.37 -38.20 4.80
CA GLU A 238 -19.68 -39.27 3.85
C GLU A 238 -20.81 -38.86 2.90
N TRP A 239 -21.87 -38.24 3.43
CA TRP A 239 -22.97 -37.74 2.60
C TRP A 239 -22.47 -36.70 1.58
N LEU A 240 -21.59 -35.77 1.98
CA LEU A 240 -21.04 -34.76 1.07
C LEU A 240 -20.20 -35.36 -0.07
N MET A 241 -19.48 -36.47 0.20
CA MET A 241 -18.63 -37.14 -0.79
C MET A 241 -19.44 -38.00 -1.78
N ASN A 242 -20.56 -38.58 -1.33
CA ASN A 242 -21.36 -39.53 -2.10
C ASN A 242 -22.60 -38.91 -2.78
N SER A 243 -22.87 -37.61 -2.56
CA SER A 243 -24.03 -36.88 -3.10
C SER A 243 -23.79 -36.22 -4.46
#